data_AF-A0A925XDX4-F1
#
_entry.id   AF-A0A925XDX4-F1
#
_cell.length_a   1.000
_cell.length_b   1.000
_cell.length_c   1.000
_cell.angle_alpha   90.00
_cell.angle_beta   90.00
_cell.angle_gamma   90.00
#
_symmetry.space_group_name_H-M   'P 1'
#
loop_
_entity.id
_entity.type
_entity.pdbx_description
1 polymer ?
#
loop_
_entity_poly.entity_id
_entity_poly.type
_entity_poly.pdbx_seq_one_letter_code
_entity_poly.pdbx_strand_id
1 'polypeptide(L)'
;MATKNFVEELRWRGMLHDVMPGTEDLLLKESISGYIGFDPTADSLHIGHLAQIMTLLNFQRAGHKPYALVGGATGMVGDPSGKSAERNLLSEEILQHNVARVKAQLEKFLDFGGSNAAEMVNNFDWFKNFTFLDFIRDVGKHITINYMMAKDSVQKRLESGLSFTEFTYQLVQGYDFYWLYQNKKCKLQMGGSDQWGNIVTGTELIRRKVNGEAFALTTKLITKADGTKFGKTEEGNLWLDPKKTSPYKFYQ
;
A
#
# COMPACT_ATOMS: atom_id res chain seq x y z
N MET A 1 -11.87 15.73 22.34
CA MET A 1 -12.49 15.95 21.02
C MET A 1 -13.11 14.63 20.58
N ALA A 2 -14.33 14.64 20.05
CA ALA A 2 -14.93 13.43 19.52
C ALA A 2 -14.06 12.90 18.38
N THR A 3 -13.71 11.62 18.42
CA THR A 3 -12.98 10.91 17.37
C THR A 3 -13.74 11.10 16.06
N LYS A 4 -13.13 11.77 15.08
CA LYS A 4 -13.77 12.02 13.79
C LYS A 4 -13.95 10.67 13.08
N ASN A 5 -15.18 10.31 12.67
CA ASN A 5 -15.41 9.06 11.94
C ASN A 5 -14.62 9.08 10.62
N PHE A 6 -13.58 8.25 10.54
CA PHE A 6 -12.68 8.18 9.40
C PHE A 6 -13.37 7.68 8.13
N VAL A 7 -14.23 6.66 8.24
CA VAL A 7 -14.92 6.07 7.08
C VAL A 7 -15.89 7.08 6.49
N GLU A 8 -16.66 7.77 7.33
CA GLU A 8 -17.55 8.84 6.87
C GLU A 8 -16.80 10.02 6.28
N GLU A 9 -15.63 10.39 6.82
CA GLU A 9 -14.77 11.40 6.20
C GLU A 9 -14.35 11.01 4.78
N LEU A 10 -13.94 9.76 4.57
CA LEU A 10 -13.60 9.27 3.22
C LEU A 10 -14.81 9.19 2.30
N ARG A 11 -15.98 8.81 2.84
CA ARG A 11 -17.24 8.75 2.09
C ARG A 11 -17.66 10.14 1.64
N TRP A 12 -17.65 11.12 2.54
CA TRP A 12 -17.98 12.51 2.26
C TRP A 12 -17.04 13.12 1.21
N ARG A 13 -15.74 12.81 1.26
CA ARG A 13 -14.75 13.24 0.26
C ARG A 13 -14.88 12.50 -1.08
N GLY A 14 -15.77 11.53 -1.20
CA GLY A 14 -15.91 10.68 -2.38
C GLY A 14 -14.72 9.74 -2.60
N MET A 15 -13.84 9.58 -1.61
CA MET A 15 -12.61 8.78 -1.70
C MET A 15 -12.85 7.30 -1.46
N LEU A 16 -13.85 6.92 -0.66
CA LEU A 16 -14.11 5.52 -0.30
C LEU A 16 -14.50 4.68 -1.53
N HIS A 17 -13.86 3.52 -1.71
CA HIS A 17 -14.22 2.53 -2.74
C HIS A 17 -14.86 1.31 -2.09
N ASP A 18 -14.08 0.44 -1.44
CA ASP A 18 -14.57 -0.69 -0.66
C ASP A 18 -14.13 -0.59 0.81
N VAL A 19 -14.93 -1.20 1.68
CA VAL A 19 -14.62 -1.37 3.09
C VAL A 19 -15.07 -2.75 3.54
N MET A 20 -14.20 -3.47 4.23
CA MET A 20 -14.54 -4.78 4.79
C MET A 20 -15.59 -4.60 5.92
N PRO A 21 -16.61 -5.46 6.02
CA PRO A 21 -17.60 -5.38 7.09
C PRO A 21 -16.96 -5.33 8.49
N GLY A 22 -17.53 -4.54 9.40
CA GLY A 22 -17.01 -4.34 10.77
C GLY A 22 -15.83 -3.37 10.90
N THR A 23 -15.23 -2.92 9.78
CA THR A 23 -14.09 -1.97 9.82
C THR A 23 -14.50 -0.63 10.45
N GLU A 24 -15.66 -0.09 10.06
CA GLU A 24 -16.14 1.19 10.58
C GLU A 24 -16.46 1.12 12.08
N ASP A 25 -17.14 0.06 12.51
CA ASP A 25 -17.46 -0.17 13.93
C ASP A 25 -16.20 -0.27 14.78
N LEU A 26 -15.16 -0.96 14.28
CA LEU A 26 -13.87 -1.03 14.95
C LEU A 26 -13.22 0.34 15.11
N LEU A 27 -13.20 1.15 14.05
CA LEU A 27 -12.60 2.49 14.04
C LEU A 27 -13.35 3.46 14.96
N LEU A 28 -14.67 3.30 15.11
CA LEU A 28 -15.47 4.07 16.06
C LEU A 28 -15.25 3.61 17.51
N LYS A 29 -14.96 2.33 17.72
CA LYS A 29 -14.78 1.72 19.04
C LYS A 29 -13.43 2.03 19.67
N GLU A 30 -12.34 1.96 18.90
CA GLU A 30 -10.99 2.13 19.43
C GLU A 30 -10.02 2.80 18.45
N SER A 31 -8.96 3.41 18.99
CA SER A 31 -7.82 3.83 18.17
C SER A 31 -7.01 2.60 17.76
N ILE A 32 -6.93 2.35 16.46
CA ILE A 32 -6.14 1.26 15.89
C ILE A 32 -4.92 1.76 15.13
N SER A 33 -4.03 0.82 14.80
CA SER A 33 -2.96 1.02 13.84
C SER A 33 -3.40 0.53 12.46
N GLY A 34 -3.06 1.29 11.42
CA GLY A 34 -3.34 0.96 10.03
C GLY A 34 -2.23 1.41 9.11
N TYR A 35 -2.07 0.77 7.95
CA TYR A 35 -0.95 1.06 7.05
C TYR A 35 -1.32 1.20 5.58
N ILE A 36 -0.46 1.90 4.83
CA ILE A 36 -0.41 1.89 3.37
C ILE A 36 1.03 1.63 2.92
N GLY A 37 1.19 0.77 1.90
CA GLY A 37 2.46 0.49 1.24
C GLY A 37 2.75 1.45 0.08
N PHE A 38 4.01 1.85 -0.06
CA PHE A 38 4.54 2.67 -1.14
C PHE A 38 5.77 1.98 -1.74
N ASP A 39 5.64 1.49 -2.97
CA ASP A 39 6.76 0.89 -3.69
C ASP A 39 7.67 2.00 -4.27
N PRO A 40 8.96 2.03 -3.92
CA PRO A 40 9.91 3.07 -4.33
C PRO A 40 10.42 2.85 -5.76
N THR A 41 9.50 2.88 -6.73
CA THR A 41 9.80 2.66 -8.16
C THR A 41 10.49 3.86 -8.83
N ALA A 42 10.52 5.01 -8.14
CA ALA A 42 11.22 6.21 -8.54
C ALA A 42 11.74 6.96 -7.30
N ASP A 43 12.68 7.86 -7.51
CA ASP A 43 13.29 8.78 -6.52
C ASP A 43 12.35 9.91 -6.07
N SER A 44 11.09 9.91 -6.48
CA SER A 44 10.05 10.85 -6.05
C SER A 44 8.67 10.20 -6.18
N LEU A 45 7.80 10.51 -5.24
CA LEU A 45 6.37 10.36 -5.41
C LEU A 45 5.84 11.37 -6.43
N HIS A 46 4.62 11.12 -6.89
CA HIS A 46 3.92 11.92 -7.88
C HIS A 46 2.45 12.07 -7.47
N ILE A 47 1.70 12.91 -8.15
CA ILE A 47 0.31 13.26 -7.79
C ILE A 47 -0.61 12.04 -7.59
N GLY A 48 -0.41 10.97 -8.37
CA GLY A 48 -1.15 9.71 -8.18
C GLY A 48 -1.01 9.05 -6.79
N HIS A 49 0.05 9.35 -6.06
CA HIS A 49 0.26 8.86 -4.69
C HIS A 49 -0.42 9.74 -3.62
N LEU A 50 -0.82 10.98 -3.97
CA LEU A 50 -1.41 11.90 -2.99
C LEU A 50 -2.71 11.38 -2.40
N ALA A 51 -3.54 10.65 -3.15
CA ALA A 51 -4.74 10.02 -2.60
C ALA A 51 -4.41 9.17 -1.37
N GLN A 52 -3.38 8.33 -1.48
CA GLN A 52 -2.97 7.42 -0.41
C GLN A 52 -2.32 8.18 0.76
N ILE A 53 -1.50 9.19 0.47
CA ILE A 53 -0.92 10.06 1.51
C ILE A 53 -2.02 10.77 2.29
N MET A 54 -3.02 11.32 1.59
CA MET A 54 -4.16 11.99 2.22
C MET A 54 -5.03 11.01 3.01
N THR A 55 -5.14 9.76 2.58
CA THR A 55 -5.80 8.70 3.36
C THR A 55 -5.09 8.48 4.70
N LEU A 56 -3.76 8.31 4.72
CA LEU A 56 -2.99 8.18 5.96
C LEU A 56 -3.10 9.43 6.86
N LEU A 57 -3.06 10.63 6.26
CA LEU A 57 -3.22 11.88 7.00
C LEU A 57 -4.61 11.98 7.65
N ASN A 58 -5.68 11.67 6.92
CA ASN A 58 -7.04 11.68 7.47
C ASN A 58 -7.22 10.59 8.54
N PHE A 59 -6.59 9.44 8.36
CA PHE A 59 -6.56 8.36 9.35
C PHE A 59 -5.89 8.83 10.65
N GLN A 60 -4.76 9.53 10.53
CA GLN A 60 -4.07 10.12 11.68
C GLN A 60 -4.91 11.20 12.36
N ARG A 61 -5.54 12.09 11.59
CA ARG A 61 -6.41 13.15 12.13
C ARG A 61 -7.66 12.60 12.81
N ALA A 62 -8.12 11.42 12.43
CA ALA A 62 -9.16 10.69 13.13
C ALA A 62 -8.68 10.06 14.46
N GLY A 63 -7.41 10.21 14.83
CA GLY A 63 -6.85 9.72 16.10
C GLY A 63 -6.26 8.31 16.02
N HIS A 64 -6.11 7.74 14.83
CA HIS A 64 -5.50 6.44 14.60
C HIS A 64 -3.99 6.56 14.32
N LYS A 65 -3.24 5.46 14.45
CA LYS A 65 -1.79 5.45 14.20
C LYS A 65 -1.48 4.97 12.77
N PRO A 66 -1.00 5.84 11.87
CA PRO A 66 -0.62 5.45 10.52
C PRO A 66 0.78 4.81 10.49
N TYR A 67 0.91 3.74 9.72
CA TYR A 67 2.19 3.21 9.26
C TYR A 67 2.32 3.47 7.76
N ALA A 68 3.42 4.11 7.37
CA ALA A 68 3.78 4.26 5.97
C ALA A 68 4.89 3.25 5.67
N LEU A 69 4.52 2.18 4.98
CA LEU A 69 5.45 1.11 4.61
C LEU A 69 6.12 1.48 3.29
N VAL A 70 7.44 1.50 3.28
CA VAL A 70 8.23 1.64 2.05
C VAL A 70 8.66 0.25 1.60
N GLY A 71 8.40 -0.05 0.33
CA GLY A 71 8.59 -1.35 -0.29
C GLY A 71 10.03 -1.66 -0.71
N GLY A 72 10.98 -1.73 0.21
CA GLY A 72 12.37 -2.09 -0.11
C GLY A 72 12.55 -3.55 -0.58
N ALA A 73 11.67 -4.48 -0.21
CA ALA A 73 11.64 -5.85 -0.74
C ALA A 73 10.62 -6.00 -1.88
N THR A 74 9.40 -5.47 -1.71
CA THR A 74 8.35 -5.52 -2.74
C THR A 74 8.76 -4.79 -4.02
N GLY A 75 9.54 -3.72 -3.91
CA GLY A 75 10.12 -3.02 -5.06
C GLY A 75 11.12 -3.85 -5.87
N MET A 76 11.74 -4.89 -5.27
CA MET A 76 12.59 -5.86 -5.97
C MET A 76 11.79 -6.95 -6.70
N VAL A 77 10.50 -7.12 -6.38
CA VAL A 77 9.62 -8.12 -7.00
C VAL A 77 8.79 -7.48 -8.11
N GLY A 78 8.17 -6.33 -7.81
CA GLY A 78 7.31 -5.57 -8.73
C GLY A 78 5.85 -6.01 -8.71
N ASP A 79 4.95 -5.10 -8.32
CA ASP A 79 3.50 -5.34 -8.33
C ASP A 79 2.90 -5.43 -9.75
N PRO A 80 2.23 -6.53 -10.11
CA PRO A 80 1.52 -6.65 -11.40
C PRO A 80 0.16 -5.93 -11.44
N SER A 81 -0.36 -5.46 -10.29
CA SER A 81 -1.73 -4.95 -10.17
C SER A 81 -1.99 -3.72 -11.04
N GLY A 82 -2.97 -3.82 -11.93
CA GLY A 82 -3.35 -2.73 -12.85
C GLY A 82 -2.28 -2.36 -13.89
N LYS A 83 -1.34 -3.27 -14.18
CA LYS A 83 -0.29 -3.13 -15.20
C LYS A 83 -0.52 -4.11 -16.36
N SER A 84 0.04 -3.80 -17.52
CA SER A 84 -0.05 -4.62 -18.74
C SER A 84 1.29 -5.25 -19.17
N ALA A 85 2.39 -4.92 -18.50
CA ALA A 85 3.74 -5.39 -18.82
C ALA A 85 4.58 -5.56 -17.55
N GLU A 86 5.57 -6.44 -17.63
CA GLU A 86 6.53 -6.72 -16.56
C GLU A 86 7.42 -5.50 -16.26
N ARG A 87 7.83 -5.35 -14.99
CA ARG A 87 8.68 -4.24 -14.55
C ARG A 87 10.16 -4.58 -14.70
N ASN A 88 10.96 -3.57 -15.04
CA ASN A 88 12.40 -3.65 -14.89
C ASN A 88 12.76 -3.67 -13.41
N LEU A 89 13.58 -4.65 -13.01
CA LEU A 89 14.09 -4.76 -11.65
C LEU A 89 15.14 -3.68 -11.39
N LEU A 90 15.00 -2.96 -10.27
CA LEU A 90 15.97 -1.94 -9.85
C LEU A 90 17.14 -2.58 -9.11
N SER A 91 18.34 -1.99 -9.23
CA SER A 91 19.48 -2.40 -8.39
C SER A 91 19.21 -2.02 -6.92
N GLU A 92 19.89 -2.69 -5.99
CA GLU A 92 19.75 -2.41 -4.57
C GLU A 92 20.13 -0.96 -4.25
N GLU A 93 21.17 -0.42 -4.87
CA GLU A 93 21.62 0.96 -4.65
C GLU A 93 20.57 1.98 -5.08
N ILE A 94 19.95 1.77 -6.26
CA ILE A 94 18.87 2.63 -6.75
C ILE A 94 17.66 2.53 -5.83
N LEU A 95 17.34 1.33 -5.36
CA LEU A 95 16.20 1.11 -4.49
C LEU A 95 16.39 1.80 -3.14
N GLN A 96 17.56 1.67 -2.52
CA GLN A 96 17.89 2.37 -1.27
C GLN A 96 17.85 3.89 -1.45
N HIS A 97 18.34 4.40 -2.58
CA HIS A 97 18.23 5.82 -2.92
C HIS A 97 16.77 6.26 -2.97
N ASN A 98 15.92 5.52 -3.71
CA ASN A 98 14.51 5.84 -3.85
C ASN A 98 13.76 5.78 -2.51
N VAL A 99 14.05 4.76 -1.69
CA VAL A 99 13.49 4.60 -0.33
C VAL A 99 13.74 5.86 0.50
N ALA A 100 14.99 6.35 0.52
CA ALA A 100 15.35 7.54 1.29
C ALA A 100 14.61 8.80 0.81
N ARG A 101 14.45 8.96 -0.51
CA ARG A 101 13.73 10.11 -1.09
C ARG A 101 12.23 10.07 -0.82
N VAL A 102 11.61 8.90 -0.99
CA VAL A 102 10.18 8.68 -0.70
C VAL A 102 9.91 8.93 0.78
N LYS A 103 10.75 8.41 1.67
CA LYS A 103 10.65 8.65 3.12
C LYS A 103 10.66 10.15 3.44
N ALA A 104 11.64 10.89 2.93
CA ALA A 104 11.75 12.34 3.16
C ALA A 104 10.56 13.15 2.60
N GLN A 105 9.84 12.63 1.60
CA GLN A 105 8.60 13.25 1.11
C GLN A 105 7.41 12.95 2.02
N LEU A 106 7.26 11.71 2.48
CA LEU A 106 6.17 11.30 3.39
C LEU A 106 6.27 11.99 4.76
N GLU A 107 7.49 12.26 5.23
CA GLU A 107 7.77 13.01 6.47
C GLU A 107 7.17 14.43 6.48
N LYS A 108 6.87 15.01 5.31
CA LYS A 108 6.27 16.34 5.21
C LYS A 108 4.75 16.33 5.42
N PHE A 109 4.11 15.18 5.34
CA PHE A 109 2.64 15.06 5.40
C PHE A 109 2.14 14.50 6.72
N LEU A 110 2.85 13.56 7.30
CA LEU A 110 2.44 12.86 8.52
C LEU A 110 3.10 13.48 9.76
N ASP A 111 2.40 13.44 10.89
CA ASP A 111 2.95 13.86 12.18
C ASP A 111 3.71 12.70 12.85
N PHE A 112 4.97 12.90 13.21
CA PHE A 112 5.80 11.89 13.87
C PHE A 112 5.93 12.12 15.38
N GLY A 113 5.17 13.08 15.92
CA GLY A 113 5.01 13.33 17.35
C GLY A 113 3.64 12.90 17.90
N GLY A 114 3.49 12.99 19.22
CA GLY A 114 2.21 12.75 19.89
C GLY A 114 1.86 11.28 20.12
N SER A 115 0.62 11.03 20.57
CA SER A 115 0.14 9.71 20.99
C SER A 115 -0.16 8.76 19.83
N ASN A 116 -0.42 9.29 18.64
CA ASN A 116 -0.64 8.54 17.41
C ASN A 116 0.38 8.91 16.32
N ALA A 117 1.62 9.15 16.75
CA ALA A 117 2.77 9.40 15.89
C ALA A 117 2.85 8.38 14.75
N ALA A 118 2.98 8.89 13.52
CA ALA A 118 3.21 8.08 12.35
C ALA A 118 4.51 7.31 12.47
N GLU A 119 4.59 6.17 11.79
CA GLU A 119 5.81 5.37 11.75
C GLU A 119 6.13 4.96 10.32
N MET A 120 7.34 5.28 9.89
CA MET A 120 7.90 4.79 8.62
C MET A 120 8.52 3.42 8.88
N VAL A 121 8.13 2.42 8.07
CA VAL A 121 8.69 1.07 8.13
C VAL A 121 9.17 0.64 6.76
N ASN A 122 10.16 -0.27 6.70
CA ASN A 122 10.67 -0.80 5.43
C ASN A 122 10.58 -2.32 5.44
N ASN A 123 9.87 -2.90 4.47
CA ASN A 123 9.71 -4.36 4.44
C ASN A 123 11.00 -5.13 4.16
N PHE A 124 12.03 -4.45 3.64
CA PHE A 124 13.37 -5.02 3.59
C PHE A 124 13.88 -5.49 4.97
N ASP A 125 13.47 -4.84 6.06
CA ASP A 125 13.94 -5.19 7.40
C ASP A 125 13.59 -6.61 7.83
N TRP A 126 12.41 -7.12 7.44
CA TRP A 126 12.00 -8.49 7.72
C TRP A 126 12.25 -9.48 6.58
N PHE A 127 12.44 -9.00 5.35
CA PHE A 127 12.74 -9.88 4.21
C PHE A 127 14.24 -10.16 3.99
N LYS A 128 15.15 -9.27 4.39
CA LYS A 128 16.59 -9.41 4.09
C LYS A 128 17.24 -10.73 4.52
N ASN A 129 16.71 -11.36 5.57
CA ASN A 129 17.18 -12.64 6.10
C ASN A 129 16.15 -13.76 5.93
N PHE A 130 15.03 -13.51 5.23
CA PHE A 130 13.97 -14.48 5.06
C PHE A 130 14.25 -15.32 3.82
N THR A 131 14.77 -16.53 4.03
CA THR A 131 15.18 -17.37 2.90
C THR A 131 13.99 -17.85 2.09
N PHE A 132 14.22 -18.24 0.84
CA PHE A 132 13.16 -18.78 -0.02
C PHE A 132 12.47 -20.00 0.62
N LEU A 133 13.24 -20.91 1.24
CA LEU A 133 12.69 -22.10 1.88
C LEU A 133 11.82 -21.75 3.09
N ASP A 134 12.25 -20.77 3.89
CA ASP A 134 11.45 -20.28 5.01
C ASP A 134 10.17 -19.63 4.48
N PHE A 135 10.25 -18.81 3.42
CA PHE A 135 9.10 -18.13 2.84
C PHE A 135 8.03 -19.11 2.32
N ILE A 136 8.39 -20.12 1.54
CA ILE A 136 7.41 -21.08 1.03
C ILE A 136 6.81 -21.96 2.14
N ARG A 137 7.58 -22.25 3.20
CA ARG A 137 7.12 -23.04 4.35
C ARG A 137 6.25 -22.24 5.30
N ASP A 138 6.52 -20.97 5.48
CA ASP A 138 5.82 -20.13 6.46
C ASP A 138 4.72 -19.28 5.85
N VAL A 139 4.80 -18.95 4.57
CA VAL A 139 3.80 -18.14 3.86
C VAL A 139 3.09 -18.99 2.81
N GLY A 140 3.87 -19.60 1.91
CA GLY A 140 3.35 -20.33 0.75
C GLY A 140 2.36 -21.44 1.09
N LYS A 141 2.59 -22.21 2.17
CA LYS A 141 1.68 -23.29 2.59
C LYS A 141 0.27 -22.84 2.94
N HIS A 142 0.06 -21.56 3.27
CA HIS A 142 -1.22 -21.07 3.75
C HIS A 142 -2.13 -20.58 2.64
N ILE A 143 -1.61 -20.23 1.46
CA ILE A 143 -2.41 -19.65 0.38
C ILE A 143 -2.34 -20.57 -0.84
N THR A 144 -3.49 -21.01 -1.35
CA THR A 144 -3.53 -21.96 -2.46
C THR A 144 -3.35 -21.24 -3.80
N ILE A 145 -2.83 -21.97 -4.79
CA ILE A 145 -2.72 -21.46 -6.16
C ILE A 145 -4.11 -21.04 -6.69
N ASN A 146 -5.15 -21.86 -6.49
CA ASN A 146 -6.51 -21.51 -6.94
C ASN A 146 -7.00 -20.18 -6.35
N TYR A 147 -6.68 -19.89 -5.08
CA TYR A 147 -7.02 -18.61 -4.45
C TYR A 147 -6.29 -17.45 -5.13
N MET A 148 -4.99 -17.60 -5.38
CA MET A 148 -4.15 -16.58 -6.03
C MET A 148 -4.58 -16.31 -7.47
N MET A 149 -4.95 -17.37 -8.20
CA MET A 149 -5.40 -17.32 -9.59
C MET A 149 -6.79 -16.71 -9.76
N ALA A 150 -7.60 -16.67 -8.70
CA ALA A 150 -8.92 -16.06 -8.72
C ALA A 150 -8.90 -14.53 -8.59
N LYS A 151 -7.74 -13.91 -8.37
CA LYS A 151 -7.63 -12.45 -8.25
C LYS A 151 -7.66 -11.79 -9.63
N ASP A 152 -8.49 -10.76 -9.79
CA ASP A 152 -8.61 -9.99 -11.03
C ASP A 152 -7.26 -9.46 -11.55
N SER A 153 -6.36 -9.05 -10.65
CA SER A 153 -5.02 -8.56 -11.00
C SER A 153 -4.16 -9.64 -11.65
N VAL A 154 -4.31 -10.90 -11.22
CA VAL A 154 -3.60 -12.06 -11.75
C VAL A 154 -4.25 -12.55 -13.04
N GLN A 155 -5.58 -12.68 -13.07
CA GLN A 155 -6.32 -13.17 -14.24
C GLN A 155 -6.02 -12.32 -15.48
N LYS A 156 -6.03 -10.99 -15.34
CA LYS A 156 -5.74 -10.07 -16.45
C LYS A 156 -4.33 -10.22 -17.04
N ARG A 157 -3.36 -10.60 -16.22
CA ARG A 157 -1.95 -10.77 -16.66
C ARG A 157 -1.64 -12.18 -17.12
N LEU A 158 -2.43 -13.17 -16.71
CA LEU A 158 -2.21 -14.56 -17.06
C LEU A 158 -2.22 -14.77 -18.58
N GLU A 159 -3.17 -14.13 -19.27
CA GLU A 159 -3.29 -14.20 -20.74
C GLU A 159 -2.11 -13.53 -21.47
N SER A 160 -1.52 -12.49 -20.87
CA SER A 160 -0.40 -11.73 -21.45
C SER A 160 0.99 -12.25 -21.06
N GLY A 161 1.07 -13.26 -20.20
CA GLY A 161 2.30 -13.66 -19.53
C GLY A 161 2.48 -12.99 -18.16
N LEU A 162 2.56 -13.83 -17.13
CA LEU A 162 2.82 -13.44 -15.74
C LEU A 162 3.98 -14.30 -15.23
N SER A 163 5.07 -13.66 -14.80
CA SER A 163 6.22 -14.39 -14.26
C SER A 163 5.92 -14.93 -12.86
N PHE A 164 6.65 -15.96 -12.43
CA PHE A 164 6.53 -16.47 -11.05
C PHE A 164 6.82 -15.38 -10.02
N THR A 165 7.79 -14.51 -10.30
CA THR A 165 8.14 -13.35 -9.47
C THR A 165 6.92 -12.46 -9.24
N GLU A 166 6.28 -11.97 -10.31
CA GLU A 166 5.07 -11.14 -10.19
C GLU A 166 3.90 -11.90 -9.54
N PHE A 167 3.72 -13.20 -9.84
CA PHE A 167 2.68 -14.02 -9.23
C PHE A 167 2.83 -14.13 -7.70
N THR A 168 4.07 -14.21 -7.20
CA THR A 168 4.37 -14.27 -5.76
C THR A 168 4.21 -12.94 -5.03
N TYR A 169 4.10 -11.81 -5.74
CA TYR A 169 4.01 -10.47 -5.14
C TYR A 169 2.88 -10.36 -4.08
N GLN A 170 1.71 -10.93 -4.37
CA GLN A 170 0.56 -10.92 -3.44
C GLN A 170 0.87 -11.60 -2.10
N LEU A 171 1.76 -12.60 -2.08
CA LEU A 171 2.19 -13.28 -0.85
C LEU A 171 3.19 -12.43 -0.07
N VAL A 172 4.07 -11.71 -0.76
CA VAL A 172 5.02 -10.78 -0.15
C VAL A 172 4.27 -9.64 0.54
N GLN A 173 3.35 -8.98 -0.15
CA GLN A 173 2.49 -7.94 0.45
C GLN A 173 1.54 -8.51 1.52
N GLY A 174 1.04 -9.74 1.33
CA GLY A 174 0.24 -10.41 2.35
C GLY A 174 1.03 -10.64 3.64
N TYR A 175 2.31 -11.01 3.52
CA TYR A 175 3.21 -11.20 4.65
C TYR A 175 3.56 -9.87 5.34
N ASP A 176 3.67 -8.76 4.61
CA ASP A 176 3.82 -7.43 5.22
C ASP A 176 2.69 -7.15 6.21
N PHE A 177 1.44 -7.44 5.83
CA PHE A 177 0.30 -7.25 6.72
C PHE A 177 0.41 -8.17 7.94
N TYR A 178 0.73 -9.45 7.72
CA TYR A 178 0.92 -10.40 8.82
C TYR A 178 2.00 -9.94 9.80
N TRP A 179 3.14 -9.48 9.30
CA TRP A 179 4.25 -9.01 10.11
C TRP A 179 3.85 -7.77 10.92
N LEU A 180 3.22 -6.77 10.30
CA LEU A 180 2.74 -5.57 10.98
C LEU A 180 1.63 -5.88 11.98
N TYR A 181 0.78 -6.85 11.69
CA TYR A 181 -0.25 -7.31 12.62
C TYR A 181 0.37 -7.87 13.91
N GLN A 182 1.33 -8.78 13.78
CA GLN A 182 2.00 -9.42 14.91
C GLN A 182 2.90 -8.46 15.71
N ASN A 183 3.71 -7.66 15.00
CA ASN A 183 4.78 -6.88 15.63
C ASN A 183 4.38 -5.45 15.98
N LYS A 184 3.37 -4.90 15.29
CA LYS A 184 2.97 -3.49 15.40
C LYS A 184 1.49 -3.30 15.74
N LYS A 185 0.76 -4.40 15.99
CA LYS A 185 -0.69 -4.42 16.24
C LYS A 185 -1.49 -3.70 15.14
N CYS A 186 -0.99 -3.74 13.91
CA CYS A 186 -1.63 -3.13 12.76
C CYS A 186 -2.83 -3.98 12.33
N LYS A 187 -4.04 -3.45 12.51
CA LYS A 187 -5.30 -4.18 12.24
C LYS A 187 -5.93 -3.83 10.90
N LEU A 188 -5.50 -2.76 10.25
CA LEU A 188 -6.09 -2.27 9.00
C LEU A 188 -5.03 -2.08 7.91
N GLN A 189 -5.27 -2.61 6.72
CA GLN A 189 -4.52 -2.23 5.53
C GLN A 189 -5.42 -1.37 4.62
N MET A 190 -4.86 -0.25 4.17
CA MET A 190 -5.50 0.67 3.25
C MET A 190 -4.75 0.72 1.91
N GLY A 191 -5.43 1.10 0.84
CA GLY A 191 -4.78 1.30 -0.46
C GLY A 191 -5.70 1.82 -1.56
N GLY A 192 -5.20 1.87 -2.78
CA GLY A 192 -6.03 2.12 -3.97
C GLY A 192 -6.91 0.90 -4.29
N SER A 193 -7.99 1.10 -5.05
CA SER A 193 -8.90 0.01 -5.42
C SER A 193 -8.24 -1.09 -6.26
N ASP A 194 -7.13 -0.78 -6.94
CA ASP A 194 -6.29 -1.76 -7.65
C ASP A 194 -5.52 -2.70 -6.71
N GLN A 195 -5.39 -2.36 -5.42
CA GLN A 195 -4.70 -3.16 -4.41
C GLN A 195 -5.60 -4.16 -3.67
N TRP A 196 -6.90 -4.18 -3.96
CA TRP A 196 -7.88 -4.98 -3.22
C TRP A 196 -7.45 -6.45 -3.09
N GLY A 197 -7.03 -7.07 -4.19
CA GLY A 197 -6.59 -8.47 -4.23
C GLY A 197 -5.42 -8.78 -3.29
N ASN A 198 -4.42 -7.89 -3.24
CA ASN A 198 -3.26 -8.04 -2.37
C ASN A 198 -3.63 -7.80 -0.89
N ILE A 199 -4.44 -6.77 -0.63
CA ILE A 199 -4.91 -6.42 0.72
C ILE A 199 -5.67 -7.59 1.37
N VAL A 200 -6.64 -8.18 0.65
CA VAL A 200 -7.43 -9.29 1.17
C VAL A 200 -6.62 -10.59 1.28
N THR A 201 -5.52 -10.71 0.52
CA THR A 201 -4.58 -11.84 0.70
C THR A 201 -3.87 -11.71 2.05
N GLY A 202 -3.53 -10.50 2.49
CA GLY A 202 -2.99 -10.25 3.82
C GLY A 202 -3.97 -10.59 4.95
N THR A 203 -5.25 -10.19 4.83
CA THR A 203 -6.26 -10.56 5.84
C THR A 203 -6.47 -12.07 5.91
N GLU A 204 -6.52 -12.75 4.76
CA GLU A 204 -6.63 -14.21 4.70
C GLU A 204 -5.41 -14.92 5.29
N LEU A 205 -4.20 -14.39 5.06
CA LEU A 205 -2.98 -14.93 5.65
C LEU A 205 -2.99 -14.82 7.18
N ILE A 206 -3.39 -13.67 7.73
CA ILE A 206 -3.54 -13.46 9.18
C ILE A 206 -4.55 -14.45 9.77
N ARG A 207 -5.71 -14.61 9.13
CA ARG A 207 -6.72 -15.58 9.55
C ARG A 207 -6.17 -17.00 9.57
N ARG A 208 -5.44 -17.42 8.53
CA ARG A 208 -4.91 -18.79 8.42
C ARG A 208 -3.71 -19.08 9.33
N LYS A 209 -2.86 -18.08 9.60
CA LYS A 209 -1.64 -18.27 10.41
C LYS A 209 -1.91 -18.17 11.90
N VAL A 210 -2.75 -17.24 12.32
CA VAL A 210 -2.90 -16.88 13.74
C VAL A 210 -4.35 -16.74 14.18
N ASN A 211 -5.32 -17.11 13.32
CA ASN A 211 -6.74 -16.95 13.58
C ASN A 211 -7.11 -15.52 14.01
N GLY A 212 -6.37 -14.54 13.46
CA GLY A 212 -6.51 -13.13 13.78
C GLY A 212 -7.60 -12.46 12.95
N GLU A 213 -8.12 -11.36 13.49
CA GLU A 213 -9.08 -10.49 12.81
C GLU A 213 -8.37 -9.24 12.29
N ALA A 214 -8.39 -9.06 10.97
CA ALA A 214 -7.75 -7.95 10.26
C ALA A 214 -8.67 -7.41 9.18
N PHE A 215 -8.55 -6.11 8.90
CA PHE A 215 -9.51 -5.33 8.12
C PHE A 215 -8.85 -4.70 6.89
N ALA A 216 -9.69 -4.37 5.92
CA ALA A 216 -9.31 -3.83 4.63
C ALA A 216 -10.19 -2.63 4.26
N LEU A 217 -9.60 -1.59 3.71
CA LEU A 217 -10.31 -0.45 3.14
C LEU A 217 -9.59 0.03 1.88
N THR A 218 -10.32 0.29 0.81
CA THR A 218 -9.74 0.87 -0.41
C THR A 218 -10.34 2.22 -0.74
N THR A 219 -9.53 3.01 -1.42
CA THR A 219 -9.91 4.30 -1.96
C THR A 219 -10.00 4.26 -3.47
N LYS A 220 -10.87 5.10 -4.05
CA LYS A 220 -11.02 5.21 -5.50
C LYS A 220 -9.71 5.67 -6.12
N LEU A 221 -9.42 5.14 -7.31
CA LEU A 221 -8.37 5.70 -8.15
C LEU A 221 -8.79 7.08 -8.63
N ILE A 222 -7.85 8.04 -8.63
CA ILE A 222 -8.12 9.35 -9.20
C ILE A 222 -8.15 9.20 -10.73
N THR A 223 -9.27 9.59 -11.32
CA THR A 223 -9.48 9.60 -12.78
C THR A 223 -9.82 11.01 -13.25
N LYS A 224 -9.45 11.35 -14.48
CA LYS A 224 -9.96 12.53 -15.17
C LYS A 224 -11.42 12.31 -15.59
N ALA A 225 -12.11 13.38 -15.98
CA ALA A 225 -13.48 13.30 -16.50
C ALA A 225 -13.59 12.45 -17.77
N ASP A 226 -12.51 12.35 -18.55
CA ASP A 226 -12.38 11.49 -19.72
C ASP A 226 -12.15 9.99 -19.39
N GLY A 227 -12.12 9.64 -18.10
CA GLY A 227 -11.89 8.28 -17.61
C GLY A 227 -10.42 7.83 -17.56
N THR A 228 -9.48 8.64 -18.04
CA THR A 228 -8.05 8.31 -17.97
C THR A 228 -7.50 8.44 -16.55
N LYS A 229 -6.49 7.63 -16.19
CA LYS A 229 -5.84 7.70 -14.87
C LYS A 229 -5.20 9.08 -14.67
N PHE A 230 -5.54 9.72 -13.56
CA PHE A 230 -5.00 11.02 -13.20
C PHE A 230 -3.50 10.92 -12.86
N GLY A 231 -2.73 11.92 -13.28
CA GLY A 231 -1.28 11.98 -13.06
C GLY A 231 -0.40 11.50 -14.22
N LYS A 232 -0.97 10.93 -15.29
CA LYS A 232 -0.31 10.87 -16.60
C LYS A 232 -0.73 12.09 -17.42
N THR A 233 0.15 13.07 -17.52
CA THR A 233 0.05 14.14 -18.52
C THR A 233 0.69 13.68 -19.82
N GLU A 234 0.43 14.37 -20.94
CA GLU A 234 1.16 14.15 -22.19
C GLU A 234 2.67 14.31 -22.00
N GLU A 235 3.08 15.13 -21.03
CA GLU A 235 4.48 15.40 -20.66
C GLU A 235 5.02 14.46 -19.55
N GLY A 236 4.25 13.43 -19.15
CA GLY A 236 4.64 12.47 -18.12
C GLY A 236 4.02 12.70 -16.73
N ASN A 237 4.69 12.24 -15.68
CA ASN A 237 4.19 12.32 -14.31
C ASN A 237 4.39 13.73 -13.71
N LEU A 238 3.40 14.21 -12.93
CA LEU A 238 3.56 15.39 -12.07
C LEU A 238 4.17 14.98 -10.74
N TRP A 239 5.46 15.24 -10.57
CA TRP A 239 6.25 14.82 -9.42
C TRP A 239 6.08 15.76 -8.22
N LEU A 240 6.26 15.23 -7.01
CA LEU A 240 6.28 16.04 -5.78
C LEU A 240 7.66 16.67 -5.49
N ASP A 241 8.72 16.20 -6.17
CA ASP A 241 10.04 16.80 -6.08
C ASP A 241 10.11 18.10 -6.92
N PRO A 242 10.39 19.27 -6.30
CA PRO A 242 10.48 20.54 -7.01
C PRO A 242 11.57 20.58 -8.09
N LYS A 243 12.56 19.68 -8.03
CA LYS A 243 13.60 19.54 -9.07
C LYS A 243 13.09 18.82 -10.32
N LYS A 244 12.02 18.02 -10.21
CA LYS A 244 11.41 17.28 -11.31
C LYS A 244 10.16 17.95 -11.86
N THR A 245 9.39 18.61 -11.00
CA THR A 245 8.25 19.43 -11.39
C THR A 245 8.31 20.70 -10.57
N SER A 246 8.60 21.83 -11.24
CA SER A 246 8.73 23.10 -10.55
C SER A 246 7.43 23.48 -9.82
N PRO A 247 7.48 24.20 -8.70
CA PRO A 247 6.27 24.64 -8.00
C PRO A 247 5.29 25.40 -8.90
N TYR A 248 5.81 26.19 -9.86
CA TYR A 248 4.98 26.86 -10.87
C TYR A 248 4.24 25.85 -11.75
N LYS A 249 4.93 24.83 -12.30
CA LYS A 249 4.31 23.79 -13.12
C LYS A 249 3.35 22.90 -12.33
N PHE A 250 3.60 22.70 -11.04
CA PHE A 250 2.69 21.94 -10.17
C PHE A 250 1.41 22.72 -9.85
N TYR A 251 1.52 24.05 -9.76
CA TYR A 251 0.38 24.94 -9.52
C TYR A 251 -0.52 25.10 -10.75
N GLN A 252 0.07 25.17 -11.94
CA GLN A 252 -0.65 25.20 -13.22
C GLN A 252 -1.35 23.86 -13.49
#